data_AF-A0A183BJP4-F1
#
_entry.id   AF-A0A183BJP4-F1
#
_cell.length_a   1.000
_cell.length_b   1.000
_cell.length_c   1.000
_cell.angle_alpha   90.00
_cell.angle_beta   90.00
_cell.angle_gamma   90.00
#
_symmetry.space_group_name_H-M   'P 1'
#
loop_
_entity.id
_entity.type
_entity.pdbx_description
1 polymer ?
#
loop_
_entity_poly.entity_id
_entity_poly.type
_entity_poly.pdbx_seq_one_letter_code
_entity_poly.pdbx_strand_id
1 'polypeptide(L)'
;MEQELKKEKQLQEQLKQLQEQLKNSEESVGRKLEQIEEWNSNKNNTAEMKQLNMEELKQQQNQTKKNEAAMTVIKLEEYQKLVNAQQTKIVGLEENQKAMGRLVEEQNREFEELANNLKHALEKTIKAKDTADFEHQKVLNVQKNLIEEMAEYQNEQQQTIDALTEKLKVSIDHFSRLQTTISDLERKMDESLKSAVQAVVVAELGGIGTIRQQNRWDSAACHRGLALFEPDQLIVQNGGDWGGWRSVRAEHPIPKGNSGISYFEVQMLGKGPVHIGLATKQMPLDKAVGPYEGSYAYEGDGTLWGPAAVEANGRCSFIEGQLKFGKGAVIGCGVNLATGQIFYTKDGQRLGEKERKE
;
A
#
# COMPACT_ATOMS: atom_id res chain seq x y z
N MET A 1 165.26 -98.55 65.32
CA MET A 1 165.03 -97.11 65.56
C MET A 1 164.73 -96.32 64.27
N GLU A 2 165.47 -96.52 63.17
CA GLU A 2 165.25 -95.76 61.92
C GLU A 2 163.94 -96.07 61.15
N GLN A 3 163.37 -97.26 61.29
CA GLN A 3 162.14 -97.63 60.55
C GLN A 3 160.85 -97.05 61.15
N GLU A 4 160.82 -96.70 62.45
CA GLU A 4 159.61 -96.15 63.08
C GLU A 4 159.40 -94.66 62.75
N LEU A 5 160.47 -93.87 62.72
CA LEU A 5 160.41 -92.44 62.41
C LEU A 5 159.92 -92.16 60.97
N LYS A 6 160.16 -93.10 60.04
CA LYS A 6 159.72 -92.99 58.65
C LYS A 6 158.22 -93.25 58.49
N LYS A 7 157.66 -94.18 59.29
CA LYS A 7 156.21 -94.45 59.32
C LYS A 7 155.44 -93.28 59.92
N GLU A 8 155.97 -92.64 60.97
CA GLU A 8 155.31 -91.52 61.62
C GLU A 8 155.19 -90.29 60.71
N LYS A 9 156.25 -89.93 59.99
CA LYS A 9 156.20 -88.86 58.97
C LYS A 9 155.22 -89.16 57.84
N GLN A 10 155.14 -90.42 57.41
CA GLN A 10 154.21 -90.82 56.35
C GLN A 10 152.75 -90.74 56.83
N LEU A 11 152.48 -91.10 58.09
CA LEU A 11 151.16 -90.93 58.70
C LEU A 11 150.77 -89.45 58.83
N GLN A 12 151.70 -88.57 59.22
CA GLN A 12 151.43 -87.14 59.33
C GLN A 12 151.07 -86.51 57.97
N GLU A 13 151.76 -86.89 56.90
CA GLU A 13 151.45 -86.39 55.57
C GLU A 13 150.08 -86.90 55.07
N GLN A 14 149.76 -88.17 55.35
CA GLN A 14 148.42 -88.72 55.07
C GLN A 14 147.33 -88.00 55.87
N LEU A 15 147.57 -87.69 57.15
CA LEU A 15 146.63 -86.95 57.98
C LEU A 15 146.36 -85.55 57.41
N LYS A 16 147.40 -84.87 56.95
CA LYS A 16 147.31 -83.54 56.34
C LYS A 16 146.54 -83.57 55.02
N GLN A 17 146.79 -84.58 54.17
CA GLN A 17 146.03 -84.76 52.93
C GLN A 17 144.56 -85.05 53.21
N LEU A 18 144.24 -85.87 54.21
CA LEU A 18 142.87 -86.14 54.61
C LEU A 18 142.18 -84.89 55.18
N GLN A 19 142.88 -84.06 55.96
CA GLN A 19 142.35 -82.80 56.47
C GLN A 19 142.04 -81.82 55.33
N GLU A 20 142.91 -81.72 54.34
CA GLU A 20 142.69 -80.87 53.18
C GLU A 20 141.54 -81.39 52.30
N GLN A 21 141.43 -82.71 52.12
CA GLN A 21 140.27 -83.32 51.45
C GLN A 21 138.97 -83.07 52.21
N LEU A 22 138.99 -83.16 53.54
CA LEU A 22 137.83 -82.89 54.39
C LEU A 22 137.40 -81.43 54.21
N LYS A 23 138.33 -80.49 54.33
CA LYS A 23 138.06 -79.05 54.14
C LYS A 23 137.48 -78.74 52.76
N ASN A 24 138.07 -79.28 51.69
CA ASN A 24 137.57 -79.09 50.34
C ASN A 24 136.17 -79.71 50.14
N SER A 25 135.89 -80.82 50.82
CA SER A 25 134.55 -81.44 50.80
C SER A 25 133.53 -80.62 51.59
N GLU A 26 133.90 -80.06 52.74
CA GLU A 26 133.07 -79.14 53.53
C GLU A 26 132.74 -77.87 52.74
N GLU A 27 133.73 -77.24 52.10
CA GLU A 27 133.50 -76.06 51.24
C GLU A 27 132.64 -76.39 50.01
N SER A 28 132.77 -77.60 49.46
CA SER A 28 131.93 -78.08 48.35
C SER A 28 130.48 -78.32 48.80
N VAL A 29 130.29 -78.90 49.98
CA VAL A 29 128.97 -79.09 50.60
C VAL A 29 128.33 -77.74 50.93
N GLY A 30 129.09 -76.79 51.48
CA GLY A 30 128.62 -75.43 51.73
C GLY A 30 128.11 -74.73 50.47
N ARG A 31 128.88 -74.77 49.37
CA ARG A 31 128.45 -74.21 48.08
C ARG A 31 127.20 -74.89 47.50
N LYS A 32 127.07 -76.21 47.68
CA LYS A 32 125.87 -76.94 47.25
C LYS A 32 124.65 -76.59 48.10
N LEU A 33 124.82 -76.37 49.40
CA LEU A 33 123.74 -75.92 50.28
C LEU A 33 123.26 -74.52 49.89
N GLU A 34 124.18 -73.58 49.65
CA GLU A 34 123.82 -72.23 49.16
C GLU A 34 123.05 -72.27 47.84
N GLN A 35 123.48 -73.10 46.88
CA GLN A 35 122.76 -73.27 45.61
C GLN A 35 121.35 -73.86 45.80
N ILE A 36 121.17 -74.76 46.76
CA ILE A 36 119.86 -75.34 47.08
C ILE A 36 118.96 -74.29 47.74
N GLU A 37 119.51 -73.47 48.64
CA GLU A 37 118.79 -72.37 49.29
C GLU A 37 118.37 -71.30 48.27
N GLU A 38 119.26 -70.91 47.36
CA GLU A 38 118.97 -69.96 46.29
C GLU A 38 117.93 -70.51 45.31
N TRP A 39 118.04 -71.79 44.92
CA TRP A 39 117.05 -72.46 44.08
C TRP A 39 115.67 -72.52 44.76
N ASN A 40 115.62 -72.85 46.06
CA ASN A 40 114.39 -72.88 46.84
C ASN A 40 113.76 -71.48 46.98
N SER A 41 114.57 -70.45 47.23
CA SER A 41 114.12 -69.05 47.32
C SER A 41 113.53 -68.58 45.99
N ASN A 42 114.22 -68.81 44.87
CA ASN A 42 113.73 -68.47 43.53
C ASN A 42 112.45 -69.22 43.17
N LYS A 43 112.34 -70.50 43.54
CA LYS A 43 111.12 -71.30 43.34
C LYS A 43 109.94 -70.75 44.14
N ASN A 44 110.16 -70.39 45.41
CA ASN A 44 109.13 -69.80 46.27
C ASN A 44 108.68 -68.43 45.75
N ASN A 45 109.63 -67.54 45.40
CA ASN A 45 109.32 -66.24 44.80
C ASN A 45 108.52 -66.38 43.50
N THR A 46 108.84 -67.38 42.67
CA THR A 46 108.10 -67.66 41.43
C THR A 46 106.68 -68.16 41.71
N ALA A 47 106.49 -68.99 42.75
CA ALA A 47 105.17 -69.48 43.15
C ALA A 47 104.30 -68.34 43.71
N GLU A 48 104.85 -67.50 44.57
CA GLU A 48 104.17 -66.32 45.13
C GLU A 48 103.79 -65.32 44.04
N MET A 49 104.68 -65.03 43.09
CA MET A 49 104.37 -64.14 41.96
C MET A 49 103.27 -64.70 41.05
N LYS A 50 103.27 -66.02 40.80
CA LYS A 50 102.17 -66.69 40.07
C LYS A 50 100.85 -66.60 40.83
N GLN A 51 100.87 -66.74 42.14
CA GLN A 51 99.70 -66.66 42.99
C GLN A 51 99.13 -65.23 43.04
N LEU A 52 99.98 -64.22 43.21
CA LEU A 52 99.64 -62.79 43.12
C LEU A 52 99.01 -62.45 41.77
N ASN A 53 99.66 -62.83 40.66
CA ASN A 53 99.11 -62.58 39.32
C ASN A 53 97.76 -63.27 39.09
N MET A 54 97.56 -64.46 39.66
CA MET A 54 96.28 -65.17 39.55
C MET A 54 95.18 -64.52 40.38
N GLU A 55 95.52 -64.00 41.55
CA GLU A 55 94.60 -63.27 42.42
C GLU A 55 94.22 -61.91 41.81
N GLU A 56 95.18 -61.18 41.24
CA GLU A 56 94.93 -59.95 40.46
C GLU A 56 94.04 -60.22 39.25
N LEU A 57 94.27 -61.31 38.50
CA LEU A 57 93.42 -61.68 37.37
C LEU A 57 91.98 -61.99 37.80
N LYS A 58 91.79 -62.70 38.92
CA LYS A 58 90.45 -62.95 39.50
C LYS A 58 89.77 -61.65 39.91
N GLN A 59 90.50 -60.72 40.53
CA GLN A 59 89.97 -59.41 40.91
C GLN A 59 89.56 -58.60 39.68
N GLN A 60 90.38 -58.58 38.63
CA GLN A 60 90.04 -57.92 37.36
C GLN A 60 88.79 -58.55 36.73
N GLN A 61 88.71 -59.88 36.65
CA GLN A 61 87.53 -60.56 36.12
C GLN A 61 86.26 -60.25 36.92
N ASN A 62 86.34 -60.23 38.25
CA ASN A 62 85.21 -59.86 39.10
C ASN A 62 84.82 -58.39 38.91
N GLN A 63 85.79 -57.49 38.79
CA GLN A 63 85.51 -56.08 38.53
C GLN A 63 84.87 -55.87 37.15
N THR A 64 85.35 -56.58 36.11
CA THR A 64 84.75 -56.54 34.77
C THR A 64 83.31 -57.03 34.79
N LYS A 65 83.03 -58.19 35.44
CA LYS A 65 81.65 -58.69 35.60
C LYS A 65 80.76 -57.71 36.34
N LYS A 66 81.29 -57.06 37.39
CA LYS A 66 80.55 -56.04 38.16
C LYS A 66 80.26 -54.80 37.32
N ASN A 67 81.22 -54.35 36.51
CA ASN A 67 81.05 -53.22 35.60
C ASN A 67 80.04 -53.54 34.49
N GLU A 68 80.10 -54.74 33.91
CA GLU A 68 79.12 -55.22 32.92
C GLU A 68 77.70 -55.25 33.52
N ALA A 69 77.54 -55.82 34.72
CA ALA A 69 76.26 -55.85 35.41
C ALA A 69 75.72 -54.43 35.71
N ALA A 70 76.58 -53.53 36.19
CA ALA A 70 76.21 -52.14 36.43
C ALA A 70 75.76 -51.43 35.13
N MET A 71 76.45 -51.68 34.02
CA MET A 71 76.11 -51.13 32.72
C MET A 71 74.77 -51.67 32.19
N THR A 72 74.45 -52.94 32.46
CA THR A 72 73.13 -53.52 32.14
C THR A 72 72.01 -52.87 32.97
N VAL A 73 72.23 -52.65 34.27
CA VAL A 73 71.24 -51.99 35.15
C VAL A 73 70.95 -50.57 34.66
N ILE A 74 71.98 -49.78 34.33
CA ILE A 74 71.81 -48.41 33.80
C ILE A 74 70.95 -48.42 32.53
N LYS A 75 71.22 -49.34 31.59
CA LYS A 75 70.41 -49.48 30.37
C LYS A 75 68.95 -49.83 30.68
N LEU A 76 68.70 -50.74 31.62
CA LEU A 76 67.35 -51.11 32.02
C LEU A 76 66.59 -49.95 32.68
N GLU A 77 67.26 -49.14 33.50
CA GLU A 77 66.68 -47.92 34.08
C GLU A 77 66.31 -46.88 33.02
N GLU A 78 67.15 -46.72 31.99
CA GLU A 78 66.85 -45.87 30.83
C GLU A 78 65.63 -46.37 30.05
N TYR A 79 65.55 -47.67 29.78
CA TYR A 79 64.38 -48.28 29.15
C TYR A 79 63.12 -48.09 30.00
N GLN A 80 63.21 -48.26 31.32
CA GLN A 80 62.07 -48.05 32.22
C GLN A 80 61.57 -46.61 32.18
N LYS A 81 62.48 -45.62 32.13
CA LYS A 81 62.09 -44.21 31.97
C LYS A 81 61.35 -43.98 30.65
N LEU A 82 61.81 -44.60 29.56
CA LEU A 82 61.15 -44.49 28.26
C LEU A 82 59.75 -45.12 28.27
N VAL A 83 59.61 -46.31 28.87
CA VAL A 83 58.32 -46.99 29.03
C VAL A 83 57.36 -46.14 29.86
N ASN A 84 57.80 -45.58 30.98
CA ASN A 84 56.95 -44.73 31.83
C ASN A 84 56.50 -43.45 31.09
N ALA A 85 57.40 -42.84 30.30
CA ALA A 85 57.08 -41.69 29.47
C ALA A 85 56.05 -42.03 28.37
N GLN A 86 56.17 -43.22 27.76
CA GLN A 86 55.18 -43.71 26.79
C GLN A 86 53.84 -44.02 27.45
N GLN A 87 53.84 -44.66 28.62
CA GLN A 87 52.61 -44.97 29.36
C GLN A 87 51.83 -43.71 29.72
N THR A 88 52.52 -42.64 30.14
CA THR A 88 51.89 -41.35 30.45
C THR A 88 51.21 -40.75 29.21
N LYS A 89 51.83 -40.85 28.03
CA LYS A 89 51.23 -40.39 26.77
C LYS A 89 50.01 -41.22 26.38
N ILE A 90 50.05 -42.54 26.58
CA ILE A 90 48.92 -43.44 26.28
C ILE A 90 47.72 -43.07 27.15
N VAL A 91 47.92 -42.88 28.46
CA VAL A 91 46.84 -42.47 29.37
C VAL A 91 46.21 -41.14 28.93
N GLY A 92 47.03 -40.14 28.56
CA GLY A 92 46.52 -38.87 28.05
C GLY A 92 45.72 -39.01 26.74
N LEU A 93 46.13 -39.91 25.85
CA LEU A 93 45.38 -40.19 24.61
C LEU A 93 44.03 -40.86 24.90
N GLU A 94 43.98 -41.80 25.84
CA GLU A 94 42.73 -42.46 26.26
C GLU A 94 41.74 -41.47 26.90
N GLU A 95 42.25 -40.54 27.73
CA GLU A 95 41.43 -39.48 28.32
C GLU A 95 40.87 -38.54 27.25
N ASN A 96 41.69 -38.15 26.28
CA ASN A 96 41.25 -37.34 25.14
C ASN A 96 40.20 -38.08 24.30
N GLN A 97 40.37 -39.38 24.05
CA GLN A 97 39.41 -40.19 23.33
C GLN A 97 38.07 -40.26 24.07
N LYS A 98 38.08 -40.44 25.39
CA LYS A 98 36.87 -40.39 26.24
C LYS A 98 36.20 -39.02 26.21
N ALA A 99 36.98 -37.94 26.26
CA ALA A 99 36.45 -36.58 26.19
C ALA A 99 35.78 -36.31 24.84
N MET A 100 36.40 -36.76 23.74
CA MET A 100 35.83 -36.67 22.40
C MET A 100 34.54 -37.48 22.27
N GLY A 101 34.49 -38.69 22.84
CA GLY A 101 33.28 -39.52 22.88
C GLY A 101 32.11 -38.80 23.58
N ARG A 102 32.36 -38.20 24.75
CA ARG A 102 31.34 -37.40 25.46
C ARG A 102 30.85 -36.21 24.66
N LEU A 103 31.75 -35.52 23.96
CA LEU A 103 31.40 -34.39 23.09
C LEU A 103 30.48 -34.82 21.93
N VAL A 104 30.77 -35.97 21.31
CA VAL A 104 29.93 -36.52 20.23
C VAL A 104 28.56 -36.95 20.76
N GLU A 105 28.51 -37.61 21.92
CA GLU A 105 27.25 -38.00 22.56
C GLU A 105 26.38 -36.77 22.90
N GLU A 106 27.00 -35.71 23.43
CA GLU A 106 26.29 -34.47 23.75
C GLU A 106 25.74 -33.79 22.48
N GLN A 107 26.56 -33.67 21.42
CA GLN A 107 26.11 -33.11 20.15
C GLN A 107 24.95 -33.92 19.55
N ASN A 108 25.04 -35.25 19.60
CA ASN A 108 23.95 -36.10 19.11
C ASN A 108 22.67 -35.90 19.93
N ARG A 109 22.78 -35.73 21.25
CA ARG A 109 21.62 -35.42 22.10
C ARG A 109 20.97 -34.09 21.73
N GLU A 110 21.76 -33.04 21.52
CA GLU A 110 21.26 -31.73 21.07
C GLU A 110 20.57 -31.82 19.70
N PHE A 111 21.15 -32.56 18.76
CA PHE A 111 20.52 -32.79 17.45
C PHE A 111 19.19 -33.53 17.56
N GLU A 112 19.10 -34.56 18.41
CA GLU A 112 17.87 -35.33 18.62
C GLU A 112 16.77 -34.45 19.24
N GLU A 113 17.12 -33.62 20.22
CA GLU A 113 16.19 -32.68 20.85
C GLU A 113 15.68 -31.63 19.84
N LEU A 114 16.59 -31.06 19.03
CA LEU A 114 16.24 -30.13 17.96
C LEU A 114 15.31 -30.78 16.93
N ALA A 115 15.58 -32.01 16.52
CA ALA A 115 14.75 -32.75 15.57
C ALA A 115 13.33 -33.01 16.12
N ASN A 116 13.22 -33.39 17.40
CA ASN A 116 11.93 -33.60 18.04
C ASN A 116 11.13 -32.31 18.19
N ASN A 117 11.79 -31.20 18.54
CA ASN A 117 11.16 -29.89 18.62
C ASN A 117 10.64 -29.41 17.26
N LEU A 118 11.43 -29.59 16.20
CA LEU A 118 11.02 -29.28 14.82
C LEU A 118 9.82 -30.12 14.39
N LYS A 119 9.84 -31.43 14.67
CA LYS A 119 8.72 -32.33 14.36
C LYS A 119 7.44 -31.89 15.06
N HIS A 120 7.51 -31.57 16.36
CA HIS A 120 6.35 -31.12 17.12
C HIS A 120 5.79 -29.78 16.60
N ALA A 121 6.66 -28.82 16.28
CA ALA A 121 6.27 -27.54 15.70
C ALA A 121 5.60 -27.71 14.33
N LEU A 122 6.12 -28.60 13.50
CA LEU A 122 5.54 -28.90 12.19
C LEU A 122 4.16 -29.55 12.32
N GLU A 123 4.01 -30.55 13.18
CA GLU A 123 2.71 -31.20 13.45
C GLU A 123 1.65 -30.22 13.95
N LYS A 124 2.05 -29.29 14.85
CA LYS A 124 1.15 -28.23 15.34
C LYS A 124 0.70 -27.30 14.21
N THR A 125 1.62 -26.95 13.32
CA THR A 125 1.34 -26.05 12.18
C THR A 125 0.41 -26.71 11.16
N ILE A 126 0.63 -27.99 10.85
CA ILE A 126 -0.24 -28.77 9.96
C ILE A 126 -1.67 -28.83 10.52
N LYS A 127 -1.84 -29.20 11.79
CA LYS A 127 -3.16 -29.27 12.42
C LYS A 127 -3.90 -27.92 12.42
N ALA A 128 -3.18 -26.83 12.69
CA ALA A 128 -3.75 -25.50 12.66
C ALA A 128 -4.21 -25.12 11.24
N LYS A 129 -3.42 -25.46 10.21
CA LYS A 129 -3.78 -25.24 8.81
C LYS A 129 -5.01 -26.06 8.41
N ASP A 130 -5.05 -27.36 8.71
CA ASP A 130 -6.19 -28.22 8.38
C ASP A 130 -7.49 -27.71 9.02
N THR A 131 -7.40 -27.21 10.27
CA THR A 131 -8.53 -26.61 10.97
C THR A 131 -9.00 -25.32 10.29
N ALA A 132 -8.06 -24.45 9.88
CA ALA A 132 -8.39 -23.21 9.18
C ALA A 132 -9.00 -23.48 7.80
N ASP A 133 -8.47 -24.45 7.06
CA ASP A 133 -8.97 -24.86 5.74
C ASP A 133 -10.40 -25.43 5.87
N PHE A 134 -10.67 -26.22 6.91
CA PHE A 134 -12.01 -26.75 7.21
C PHE A 134 -13.02 -25.63 7.51
N GLU A 135 -12.68 -24.68 8.39
CA GLU A 135 -13.56 -23.54 8.70
C GLU A 135 -13.76 -22.63 7.49
N HIS A 136 -12.70 -22.39 6.70
CA HIS A 136 -12.80 -21.62 5.46
C HIS A 136 -13.77 -22.28 4.48
N GLN A 137 -13.69 -23.61 4.31
CA GLN A 137 -14.59 -24.37 3.44
C GLN A 137 -16.05 -24.28 3.90
N LYS A 138 -16.30 -24.30 5.22
CA LYS A 138 -17.63 -24.13 5.79
C LYS A 138 -18.21 -22.76 5.47
N VAL A 139 -17.42 -21.69 5.63
CA VAL A 139 -17.81 -20.32 5.28
C VAL A 139 -18.11 -20.20 3.79
N LEU A 140 -17.26 -20.77 2.94
CA LEU A 140 -17.45 -20.81 1.48
C LEU A 140 -18.78 -21.45 1.09
N ASN A 141 -19.14 -22.55 1.75
CA ASN A 141 -20.40 -23.25 1.46
C ASN A 141 -21.62 -22.42 1.90
N VAL A 142 -21.56 -21.75 3.06
CA VAL A 142 -22.62 -20.83 3.50
C VAL A 142 -22.74 -19.64 2.54
N GLN A 143 -21.62 -19.06 2.12
CA GLN A 143 -21.61 -17.95 1.17
C GLN A 143 -22.21 -18.34 -0.18
N LYS A 144 -21.90 -19.55 -0.68
CA LYS A 144 -22.47 -20.07 -1.92
C LYS A 144 -24.00 -20.19 -1.84
N ASN A 145 -24.51 -20.80 -0.77
CA ASN A 145 -25.94 -20.95 -0.55
C ASN A 145 -26.65 -19.58 -0.47
N LEU A 146 -26.06 -18.62 0.25
CA LEU A 146 -26.63 -17.27 0.36
C LEU A 146 -26.69 -16.55 -0.99
N ILE A 147 -25.68 -16.73 -1.85
CA ILE A 147 -25.68 -16.16 -3.20
C ILE A 147 -26.80 -16.78 -4.05
N GLU A 148 -26.99 -18.09 -3.95
CA GLU A 148 -28.08 -18.80 -4.66
C GLU A 148 -29.46 -18.30 -4.18
N GLU A 149 -29.70 -18.21 -2.88
CA GLU A 149 -30.95 -17.67 -2.32
C GLU A 149 -31.20 -16.21 -2.72
N MET A 150 -30.15 -15.37 -2.70
CA MET A 150 -30.26 -13.98 -3.14
C MET A 150 -30.59 -13.87 -4.63
N ALA A 151 -30.05 -14.75 -5.47
CA ALA A 151 -30.33 -14.78 -6.90
C ALA A 151 -31.78 -15.20 -7.17
N GLU A 152 -32.31 -16.18 -6.43
CA GLU A 152 -33.72 -16.58 -6.50
C GLU A 152 -34.65 -15.43 -6.11
N TYR A 153 -34.38 -14.76 -4.98
CA TYR A 153 -35.15 -13.60 -4.54
C TYR A 153 -35.13 -12.45 -5.55
N GLN A 154 -33.97 -12.16 -6.15
CA GLN A 154 -33.87 -11.15 -7.21
C GLN A 154 -34.69 -11.52 -8.44
N ASN A 155 -34.71 -12.79 -8.82
CA ASN A 155 -35.52 -13.27 -9.94
C ASN A 155 -37.02 -13.14 -9.67
N GLU A 156 -37.49 -13.45 -8.45
CA GLU A 156 -38.89 -13.26 -8.05
C GLU A 156 -39.30 -11.77 -8.08
N GLN A 157 -38.42 -10.89 -7.59
CA GLN A 157 -38.63 -9.44 -7.65
C GLN A 157 -38.72 -8.95 -9.11
N GLN A 158 -37.84 -9.44 -9.98
CA GLN A 158 -37.85 -9.07 -11.40
C GLN A 158 -39.15 -9.51 -12.09
N GLN A 159 -39.61 -10.74 -11.84
CA GLN A 159 -40.88 -11.23 -12.38
C GLN A 159 -42.07 -10.38 -11.92
N THR A 160 -42.05 -9.93 -10.67
CA THR A 160 -43.10 -9.03 -10.14
C THR A 160 -43.08 -7.67 -10.84
N ILE A 161 -41.89 -7.10 -11.06
CA ILE A 161 -41.72 -5.84 -11.79
C ILE A 161 -42.21 -5.99 -13.23
N ASP A 162 -41.86 -7.08 -13.91
CA ASP A 162 -42.26 -7.34 -15.29
C ASP A 162 -43.79 -7.46 -15.40
N ALA A 163 -44.41 -8.21 -14.48
CA ALA A 163 -45.86 -8.36 -14.43
C ALA A 163 -46.59 -7.03 -14.17
N LEU A 164 -46.06 -6.18 -13.27
CA LEU A 164 -46.62 -4.84 -13.03
C LEU A 164 -46.42 -3.91 -14.23
N THR A 165 -45.27 -4.01 -14.90
CA THR A 165 -44.95 -3.21 -16.09
C THR A 165 -45.91 -3.53 -17.24
N GLU A 166 -46.18 -4.81 -17.50
CA GLU A 166 -47.16 -5.21 -18.53
C GLU A 166 -48.58 -4.75 -18.19
N LYS A 167 -49.00 -4.87 -16.92
CA LYS A 167 -50.30 -4.32 -16.48
C LYS A 167 -50.41 -2.81 -16.68
N LEU A 168 -49.34 -2.08 -16.36
CA LEU A 168 -49.28 -0.63 -16.53
C LEU A 168 -49.36 -0.25 -18.01
N LYS A 169 -48.65 -0.96 -18.88
CA LYS A 169 -48.68 -0.77 -20.33
C LYS A 169 -50.09 -0.94 -20.90
N VAL A 170 -50.82 -1.99 -20.50
CA VAL A 170 -52.22 -2.20 -20.90
C VAL A 170 -53.13 -1.05 -20.42
N SER A 171 -52.93 -0.54 -19.20
CA SER A 171 -53.67 0.63 -18.71
C SER A 171 -53.38 1.90 -19.51
N ILE A 172 -52.12 2.15 -19.86
CA ILE A 172 -51.72 3.30 -20.69
C ILE A 172 -52.37 3.21 -22.08
N ASP A 173 -52.36 2.03 -22.70
CA ASP A 173 -53.02 1.80 -23.99
C ASP A 173 -54.53 2.05 -23.89
N HIS A 174 -55.17 1.58 -22.82
CA HIS A 174 -56.59 1.81 -22.59
C HIS A 174 -56.90 3.30 -22.42
N PHE A 175 -56.11 4.01 -21.63
CA PHE A 175 -56.28 5.45 -21.40
C PHE A 175 -56.07 6.26 -22.68
N SER A 176 -55.08 5.88 -23.50
CA SER A 176 -54.82 6.50 -24.81
C SER A 176 -56.04 6.38 -25.73
N ARG A 177 -56.68 5.20 -25.76
CA ARG A 177 -57.93 4.98 -26.52
C ARG A 177 -59.07 5.85 -25.98
N LEU A 178 -59.23 5.94 -24.66
CA LEU A 178 -60.24 6.80 -24.04
C LEU A 178 -60.03 8.28 -24.41
N GLN A 179 -58.79 8.78 -24.32
CA GLN A 179 -58.47 10.14 -24.76
C GLN A 179 -58.84 10.36 -26.23
N THR A 180 -58.55 9.39 -27.10
CA THR A 180 -58.91 9.49 -28.53
C THR A 180 -60.42 9.60 -28.72
N THR A 181 -61.21 8.78 -27.99
CA THR A 181 -62.68 8.84 -28.05
C THR A 181 -63.25 10.14 -27.50
N ILE A 182 -62.65 10.70 -26.43
CA ILE A 182 -63.04 12.00 -25.89
C ILE A 182 -62.80 13.08 -26.94
N SER A 183 -61.62 13.13 -27.55
CA SER A 183 -61.31 14.11 -28.61
C SER A 183 -62.25 13.98 -29.82
N ASP A 184 -62.62 12.76 -30.21
CA ASP A 184 -63.60 12.53 -31.28
C ASP A 184 -65.00 13.04 -30.91
N LEU A 185 -65.44 12.86 -29.67
CA LEU A 185 -66.71 13.37 -29.17
C LEU A 185 -66.72 14.90 -29.08
N GLU A 186 -65.64 15.51 -28.58
CA GLU A 186 -65.45 16.96 -28.53
C GLU A 186 -65.54 17.55 -29.94
N ARG A 187 -64.86 16.96 -30.93
CA ARG A 187 -64.94 17.41 -32.33
C ARG A 187 -66.37 17.33 -32.88
N LYS A 188 -67.08 16.22 -32.64
CA LYS A 188 -68.47 16.05 -33.09
C LYS A 188 -69.41 17.07 -32.43
N MET A 189 -69.22 17.34 -31.14
CA MET A 189 -69.98 18.34 -30.42
C MET A 189 -69.72 19.75 -30.96
N ASP A 190 -68.45 20.10 -31.21
CA ASP A 190 -68.07 21.37 -31.82
C ASP A 190 -68.65 21.54 -33.23
N GLU A 191 -68.62 20.50 -34.07
CA GLU A 191 -69.24 20.51 -35.40
C GLU A 191 -70.76 20.71 -35.31
N SER A 192 -71.42 20.02 -34.38
CA SER A 192 -72.86 20.17 -34.13
C SER A 192 -73.20 21.56 -33.60
N LEU A 193 -72.41 22.10 -32.68
CA LEU A 193 -72.60 23.44 -32.12
C LEU A 193 -72.36 24.51 -33.18
N LYS A 194 -71.31 24.39 -34.00
CA LYS A 194 -71.06 25.28 -35.15
C LYS A 194 -72.23 25.25 -36.13
N SER A 195 -72.76 24.07 -36.46
CA SER A 195 -73.92 23.96 -37.34
C SER A 195 -75.18 24.61 -36.74
N ALA A 196 -75.45 24.39 -35.44
CA ALA A 196 -76.58 24.98 -34.75
C ALA A 196 -76.44 26.51 -34.61
N VAL A 197 -75.26 27.00 -34.24
CA VAL A 197 -74.94 28.44 -34.17
C VAL A 197 -75.06 29.06 -35.56
N GLN A 198 -74.57 28.42 -36.61
CA GLN A 198 -74.70 28.94 -37.97
C GLN A 198 -76.16 29.01 -38.41
N ALA A 199 -76.99 28.04 -38.03
CA ALA A 199 -78.43 28.08 -38.26
C ALA A 199 -79.12 29.22 -37.48
N VAL A 200 -78.74 29.43 -36.21
CA VAL A 200 -79.27 30.51 -35.37
C VAL A 200 -78.78 31.88 -35.84
N VAL A 201 -77.51 32.03 -36.22
CA VAL A 201 -76.94 33.27 -36.77
C VAL A 201 -77.60 33.61 -38.12
N VAL A 202 -77.84 32.62 -38.99
CA VAL A 202 -78.60 32.84 -40.23
C VAL A 202 -80.06 33.23 -39.94
N ALA A 203 -80.65 32.75 -38.84
CA ALA A 203 -82.02 33.06 -38.44
C ALA A 203 -82.19 34.39 -37.66
N GLU A 204 -81.22 34.78 -36.83
CA GLU A 204 -81.29 35.95 -35.94
C GLU A 204 -80.48 37.15 -36.44
N LEU A 205 -79.48 36.95 -37.29
CA LEU A 205 -78.57 38.00 -37.77
C LEU A 205 -78.60 38.12 -39.30
N GLY A 206 -79.82 38.20 -39.85
CA GLY A 206 -80.09 39.05 -41.01
C GLY A 206 -79.87 40.52 -40.63
N GLY A 207 -78.61 40.90 -40.39
CA GLY A 207 -78.20 42.24 -39.99
C GLY A 207 -77.50 42.30 -38.64
N ILE A 208 -76.48 43.16 -38.56
CA ILE A 208 -75.69 43.54 -37.38
C ILE A 208 -74.48 42.64 -37.11
N GLY A 209 -73.39 42.95 -37.83
CA GLY A 209 -72.04 42.61 -37.41
C GLY A 209 -71.54 43.61 -36.37
N THR A 210 -70.93 43.12 -35.29
CA THR A 210 -69.89 43.86 -34.53
C THR A 210 -69.13 42.89 -33.61
N ILE A 211 -67.98 42.38 -34.07
CA ILE A 211 -66.98 41.73 -33.22
C ILE A 211 -66.06 42.84 -32.67
N ARG A 212 -65.81 42.81 -31.36
CA ARG A 212 -64.95 43.74 -30.61
C ARG A 212 -63.59 43.89 -31.28
N GLN A 213 -63.22 45.11 -31.66
CA GLN A 213 -61.95 45.42 -32.31
C GLN A 213 -60.81 45.37 -31.26
N GLN A 214 -59.84 44.47 -31.47
CA GLN A 214 -58.57 44.47 -30.71
C GLN A 214 -57.76 45.72 -31.11
N ASN A 215 -57.15 46.40 -30.13
CA ASN A 215 -56.29 47.55 -30.38
C ASN A 215 -54.93 47.06 -30.92
N ARG A 216 -54.57 47.48 -32.13
CA ARG A 216 -53.36 47.03 -32.85
C ARG A 216 -52.23 48.07 -32.79
N TRP A 217 -51.04 47.71 -33.26
CA TRP A 217 -49.92 48.65 -33.38
C TRP A 217 -50.18 49.64 -34.51
N ASP A 218 -49.90 50.93 -34.27
CA ASP A 218 -50.11 52.01 -35.23
C ASP A 218 -48.92 52.11 -36.20
N SER A 219 -49.12 51.80 -37.47
CA SER A 219 -48.10 51.95 -38.51
C SER A 219 -47.64 53.41 -38.69
N ALA A 220 -48.49 54.40 -38.40
CA ALA A 220 -48.13 55.82 -38.44
C ALA A 220 -47.35 56.27 -37.20
N ALA A 221 -47.48 55.57 -36.07
CA ALA A 221 -46.71 55.81 -34.84
C ALA A 221 -45.69 54.69 -34.57
N CYS A 222 -45.05 54.19 -35.64
CA CYS A 222 -44.02 53.16 -35.61
C CYS A 222 -42.69 53.71 -36.15
N HIS A 223 -41.58 53.48 -35.44
CA HIS A 223 -40.27 53.86 -35.95
C HIS A 223 -39.92 53.09 -37.23
N ARG A 224 -39.39 53.76 -38.26
CA ARG A 224 -39.04 53.19 -39.58
C ARG A 224 -38.15 51.94 -39.59
N GLY A 225 -37.48 51.65 -38.48
CA GLY A 225 -36.62 50.48 -38.30
C GLY A 225 -37.31 49.27 -37.65
N LEU A 226 -38.61 49.38 -37.37
CA LEU A 226 -39.46 48.29 -36.89
C LEU A 226 -40.36 47.83 -38.04
N ALA A 227 -40.50 46.51 -38.18
CA ALA A 227 -41.44 45.89 -39.12
C ALA A 227 -42.70 45.45 -38.37
N LEU A 228 -43.86 45.83 -38.89
CA LEU A 228 -45.16 45.34 -38.43
C LEU A 228 -45.67 44.27 -39.39
N PHE A 229 -46.27 43.21 -38.85
CA PHE A 229 -46.84 42.13 -39.66
C PHE A 229 -48.32 42.38 -39.94
N GLU A 230 -48.66 42.58 -41.21
CA GLU A 230 -50.03 42.72 -41.71
C GLU A 230 -50.74 41.36 -41.84
N PRO A 231 -52.09 41.31 -41.78
CA PRO A 231 -53.03 42.43 -41.66
C PRO A 231 -53.35 42.85 -40.22
N ASP A 232 -52.96 42.05 -39.23
CA ASP A 232 -53.45 42.22 -37.85
C ASP A 232 -52.64 43.26 -37.06
N GLN A 233 -51.40 43.57 -37.48
CA GLN A 233 -50.50 44.53 -36.84
C GLN A 233 -50.34 44.29 -35.32
N LEU A 234 -50.33 43.02 -34.89
CA LEU A 234 -50.14 42.63 -33.48
C LEU A 234 -48.69 42.24 -33.16
N ILE A 235 -47.88 41.96 -34.19
CA ILE A 235 -46.48 41.54 -34.06
C ILE A 235 -45.58 42.67 -34.58
N VAL A 236 -44.61 43.05 -33.76
CA VAL A 236 -43.55 44.00 -34.13
C VAL A 236 -42.19 43.31 -34.04
N GLN A 237 -41.35 43.51 -35.06
CA GLN A 237 -39.99 42.97 -35.11
C GLN A 237 -38.97 44.08 -35.39
N ASN A 238 -37.88 44.07 -34.63
CA ASN A 238 -36.70 44.87 -34.95
C ASN A 238 -35.74 44.06 -35.83
N GLY A 239 -35.40 44.59 -37.00
CA GLY A 239 -34.51 43.94 -37.99
C GLY A 239 -33.02 43.93 -37.61
N GLY A 240 -32.63 44.57 -36.50
CA GLY A 240 -31.28 44.43 -35.91
C GLY A 240 -30.17 45.27 -36.55
N ASP A 241 -30.39 45.89 -37.70
CA ASP A 241 -29.30 46.47 -38.50
C ASP A 241 -28.74 47.83 -38.02
N TRP A 242 -29.25 48.43 -36.93
CA TRP A 242 -28.72 49.72 -36.44
C TRP A 242 -28.80 49.86 -34.92
N GLY A 243 -27.75 50.42 -34.31
CA GLY A 243 -27.74 50.78 -32.88
C GLY A 243 -28.77 51.89 -32.56
N GLY A 244 -29.40 51.81 -31.39
CA GLY A 244 -30.37 52.81 -30.90
C GLY A 244 -31.76 52.23 -30.59
N TRP A 245 -32.51 52.94 -29.74
CA TRP A 245 -33.86 52.57 -29.33
C TRP A 245 -34.89 52.87 -30.42
N ARG A 246 -35.94 52.04 -30.49
CA ARG A 246 -37.02 52.18 -31.45
C ARG A 246 -38.33 51.81 -30.77
N SER A 247 -39.32 52.68 -30.93
CA SER A 247 -40.63 52.53 -30.28
C SER A 247 -41.75 52.47 -31.31
N VAL A 248 -42.83 51.80 -30.91
CA VAL A 248 -44.13 51.79 -31.59
C VAL A 248 -45.21 52.04 -30.55
N ARG A 249 -46.32 52.68 -30.95
CA ARG A 249 -47.49 52.89 -30.09
C ARG A 249 -48.71 52.15 -30.62
N ALA A 250 -49.66 51.87 -29.74
CA ALA A 250 -50.96 51.36 -30.14
C ALA A 250 -51.79 52.45 -30.85
N GLU A 251 -52.67 52.04 -31.76
CA GLU A 251 -53.52 52.92 -32.58
C GLU A 251 -54.48 53.76 -31.74
N HIS A 252 -55.07 53.16 -30.72
CA HIS A 252 -55.96 53.87 -29.80
C HIS A 252 -55.30 54.10 -28.44
N PRO A 253 -55.34 55.34 -27.92
CA PRO A 253 -54.89 55.61 -26.56
C PRO A 253 -55.82 54.91 -25.55
N ILE A 254 -55.30 54.71 -24.33
CA ILE A 254 -56.13 54.22 -23.22
C ILE A 254 -57.32 55.18 -23.02
N PRO A 255 -58.58 54.67 -22.97
CA PRO A 255 -59.76 55.51 -22.78
C PRO A 255 -59.70 56.34 -21.49
N LYS A 256 -60.14 57.59 -21.55
CA LYS A 256 -60.10 58.56 -20.43
C LYS A 256 -61.24 58.39 -19.41
N GLY A 257 -61.82 57.20 -19.28
CA GLY A 257 -62.89 56.94 -18.32
C GLY A 257 -62.38 56.96 -16.87
N ASN A 258 -63.16 57.46 -15.92
CA ASN A 258 -62.75 57.58 -14.51
C ASN A 258 -62.92 56.28 -13.70
N SER A 259 -63.23 55.16 -14.35
CA SER A 259 -63.47 53.87 -13.69
C SER A 259 -63.06 52.71 -14.59
N GLY A 260 -62.43 51.68 -14.01
CA GLY A 260 -62.04 50.45 -14.69
C GLY A 260 -60.52 50.25 -14.76
N ILE A 261 -60.13 49.13 -15.35
CA ILE A 261 -58.74 48.75 -15.58
C ILE A 261 -58.55 48.62 -17.10
N SER A 262 -57.54 49.29 -17.63
CA SER A 262 -57.02 49.00 -18.97
C SER A 262 -55.84 48.06 -18.83
N TYR A 263 -55.83 46.95 -19.57
CA TYR A 263 -54.81 45.92 -19.48
C TYR A 263 -54.47 45.39 -20.88
N PHE A 264 -53.18 45.20 -21.14
CA PHE A 264 -52.68 44.54 -22.35
C PHE A 264 -51.49 43.65 -22.00
N GLU A 265 -51.24 42.66 -22.87
CA GLU A 265 -50.11 41.74 -22.72
C GLU A 265 -49.24 41.75 -23.97
N VAL A 266 -47.95 41.53 -23.77
CA VAL A 266 -46.97 41.39 -24.84
C VAL A 266 -46.18 40.11 -24.62
N GLN A 267 -46.25 39.20 -25.59
CA GLN A 267 -45.47 37.97 -25.58
C GLN A 267 -44.11 38.19 -26.25
N MET A 268 -43.04 37.76 -25.58
CA MET A 268 -41.69 37.89 -26.09
C MET A 268 -41.35 36.75 -27.06
N LEU A 269 -41.44 36.99 -28.37
CA LEU A 269 -41.12 35.99 -29.39
C LEU A 269 -39.61 35.88 -29.70
N GLY A 270 -38.86 36.97 -29.50
CA GLY A 270 -37.44 37.10 -29.80
C GLY A 270 -36.56 37.35 -28.57
N LYS A 271 -35.25 37.51 -28.80
CA LYS A 271 -34.27 37.91 -27.78
C LYS A 271 -33.80 39.35 -28.06
N GLY A 272 -33.58 40.13 -27.01
CA GLY A 272 -33.06 41.50 -27.08
C GLY A 272 -33.52 42.33 -25.89
N PRO A 273 -32.95 43.52 -25.67
CA PRO A 273 -33.43 44.47 -24.67
C PRO A 273 -34.78 45.05 -25.13
N VAL A 274 -35.79 44.99 -24.27
CA VAL A 274 -37.16 45.44 -24.57
C VAL A 274 -37.70 46.23 -23.38
N HIS A 275 -38.38 47.33 -23.67
CA HIS A 275 -39.13 48.13 -22.71
C HIS A 275 -40.63 48.05 -23.05
N ILE A 276 -41.46 47.71 -22.06
CA ILE A 276 -42.91 47.56 -22.24
C ILE A 276 -43.61 48.53 -21.30
N GLY A 277 -44.46 49.41 -21.82
CA GLY A 277 -45.23 50.29 -20.97
C GLY A 277 -45.98 51.39 -21.70
N LEU A 278 -46.07 52.54 -21.05
CA LEU A 278 -46.95 53.64 -21.42
C LEU A 278 -46.15 54.88 -21.72
N ALA A 279 -46.47 55.52 -22.84
CA ALA A 279 -45.86 56.76 -23.27
C ALA A 279 -46.93 57.77 -23.66
N THR A 280 -46.61 59.05 -23.50
CA THR A 280 -47.40 60.12 -24.08
C THR A 280 -47.17 60.21 -25.60
N LYS A 281 -48.09 60.86 -26.31
CA LYS A 281 -47.97 61.05 -27.78
C LYS A 281 -46.72 61.86 -28.16
N GLN A 282 -46.20 62.66 -27.23
CA GLN A 282 -45.05 63.52 -27.41
C GLN A 282 -43.71 62.77 -27.42
N MET A 283 -43.65 61.53 -26.95
CA MET A 283 -42.40 60.75 -26.94
C MET A 283 -41.90 60.50 -28.38
N PRO A 284 -40.66 60.85 -28.73
CA PRO A 284 -40.06 60.51 -30.02
C PRO A 284 -39.96 58.99 -30.20
N LEU A 285 -40.12 58.52 -31.44
CA LEU A 285 -40.11 57.08 -31.76
C LEU A 285 -38.72 56.46 -31.79
N ASP A 286 -37.65 57.26 -31.73
CA ASP A 286 -36.24 56.85 -31.63
C ASP A 286 -35.73 56.81 -30.16
N LYS A 287 -36.64 56.90 -29.19
CA LYS A 287 -36.37 56.81 -27.74
C LYS A 287 -37.08 55.61 -27.12
N ALA A 288 -36.52 55.08 -26.04
CA ALA A 288 -37.14 54.01 -25.25
C ALA A 288 -38.24 54.56 -24.34
N VAL A 289 -39.34 53.80 -24.22
CA VAL A 289 -40.36 54.02 -23.20
C VAL A 289 -39.78 53.70 -21.81
N GLY A 290 -40.09 54.53 -20.81
CA GLY A 290 -39.52 54.46 -19.45
C GLY A 290 -38.56 55.62 -19.18
N PRO A 291 -37.33 55.63 -19.75
CA PRO A 291 -36.38 56.72 -19.54
C PRO A 291 -36.80 58.09 -20.10
N TYR A 292 -37.77 58.13 -21.02
CA TYR A 292 -38.30 59.39 -21.54
C TYR A 292 -39.29 60.03 -20.55
N GLU A 293 -39.22 61.34 -20.37
CA GLU A 293 -40.07 62.06 -19.43
C GLU A 293 -41.57 61.85 -19.72
N GLY A 294 -42.34 61.57 -18.66
CA GLY A 294 -43.77 61.28 -18.77
C GLY A 294 -44.11 59.89 -19.29
N SER A 295 -43.13 58.98 -19.34
CA SER A 295 -43.34 57.58 -19.70
C SER A 295 -43.04 56.61 -18.55
N TYR A 296 -43.59 55.41 -18.64
CA TYR A 296 -43.49 54.35 -17.64
C TYR A 296 -43.18 53.05 -18.36
N ALA A 297 -42.23 52.26 -17.87
CA ALA A 297 -41.89 51.01 -18.52
C ALA A 297 -41.42 49.94 -17.55
N TYR A 298 -41.59 48.70 -17.98
CA TYR A 298 -40.88 47.57 -17.43
C TYR A 298 -39.86 47.07 -18.46
N GLU A 299 -38.58 47.06 -18.06
CA GLU A 299 -37.47 46.63 -18.89
C GLU A 299 -37.12 45.16 -18.65
N GLY A 300 -36.66 44.48 -19.70
CA GLY A 300 -36.31 43.05 -19.67
C GLY A 300 -35.27 42.65 -18.61
N ASP A 301 -34.46 43.60 -18.15
CA ASP A 301 -33.46 43.42 -17.08
C ASP A 301 -34.06 43.46 -15.66
N GLY A 302 -35.37 43.66 -15.53
CA GLY A 302 -36.06 43.74 -14.24
C GLY A 302 -36.21 45.16 -13.69
N THR A 303 -35.91 46.19 -14.48
CA THR A 303 -36.00 47.58 -14.06
C THR A 303 -37.39 48.17 -14.34
N LEU A 304 -38.02 48.77 -13.33
CA LEU A 304 -39.26 49.54 -13.48
C LEU A 304 -38.95 51.04 -13.56
N TRP A 305 -39.30 51.65 -14.68
CA TRP A 305 -39.15 53.06 -14.98
C TRP A 305 -40.45 53.81 -14.72
N GLY A 306 -40.37 54.94 -14.02
CA GLY A 306 -41.50 55.83 -13.78
C GLY A 306 -41.08 57.22 -13.29
N PRO A 307 -42.01 58.16 -13.15
CA PRO A 307 -41.73 59.54 -12.78
C PRO A 307 -41.58 59.67 -11.27
N ALA A 308 -40.44 59.24 -10.74
CA ALA A 308 -39.91 59.85 -9.52
C ALA A 308 -38.80 60.81 -9.96
N ALA A 309 -39.08 62.10 -9.81
CA ALA A 309 -38.21 63.27 -9.93
C ALA A 309 -36.91 63.09 -10.75
N VAL A 310 -36.81 63.78 -11.88
CA VAL A 310 -35.52 64.10 -12.50
C VAL A 310 -34.62 64.71 -11.42
N GLU A 311 -33.60 63.97 -10.99
CA GLU A 311 -32.57 64.56 -10.15
C GLU A 311 -31.88 65.68 -10.96
N ALA A 312 -31.40 66.74 -10.30
CA ALA A 312 -30.82 67.94 -10.93
C ALA A 312 -29.58 67.67 -11.83
N ASN A 313 -29.17 66.41 -11.96
CA ASN A 313 -28.07 65.86 -12.76
C ASN A 313 -28.56 65.07 -14.02
N GLY A 314 -29.87 65.03 -14.30
CA GLY A 314 -30.44 64.45 -15.52
C GLY A 314 -30.62 62.92 -15.51
N ARG A 315 -30.57 62.25 -14.35
CA ARG A 315 -30.83 60.81 -14.23
C ARG A 315 -32.30 60.54 -13.86
N CYS A 316 -32.91 59.54 -14.50
CA CYS A 316 -34.27 59.09 -14.22
C CYS A 316 -34.26 58.08 -13.05
N SER A 317 -35.22 58.21 -12.12
CA SER A 317 -35.40 57.23 -11.04
C SER A 317 -36.05 55.95 -11.56
N PHE A 318 -35.55 54.80 -11.10
CA PHE A 318 -36.10 53.48 -11.42
C PHE A 318 -36.04 52.57 -10.19
N ILE A 319 -36.87 51.52 -10.18
CA ILE A 319 -36.87 50.47 -9.16
C ILE A 319 -36.19 49.23 -9.77
N GLU A 320 -35.02 48.87 -9.27
CA GLU A 320 -34.34 47.62 -9.62
C GLU A 320 -34.88 46.44 -8.80
N GLY A 321 -34.59 45.21 -9.26
CA GLY A 321 -34.83 43.99 -8.49
C GLY A 321 -36.12 43.24 -8.83
N GLN A 322 -36.82 43.58 -9.93
CA GLN A 322 -37.94 42.76 -10.43
C GLN A 322 -37.47 41.58 -11.28
N LEU A 323 -38.39 40.66 -11.57
CA LEU A 323 -38.12 39.41 -12.30
C LEU A 323 -37.78 39.65 -13.78
N LYS A 324 -36.49 39.59 -14.12
CA LYS A 324 -35.99 39.58 -15.51
C LYS A 324 -36.85 38.74 -16.45
N PHE A 325 -37.07 39.21 -17.67
CA PHE A 325 -37.84 38.50 -18.68
C PHE A 325 -37.15 38.51 -20.04
N GLY A 326 -37.50 37.53 -20.86
CA GLY A 326 -36.93 37.31 -22.18
C GLY A 326 -37.83 36.41 -23.00
N LYS A 327 -37.28 35.82 -24.07
CA LYS A 327 -38.04 34.97 -25.01
C LYS A 327 -38.91 33.94 -24.26
N GLY A 328 -40.20 33.89 -24.62
CA GLY A 328 -41.20 33.00 -24.05
C GLY A 328 -42.07 33.64 -22.97
N ALA A 329 -41.59 34.70 -22.31
CA ALA A 329 -42.35 35.37 -21.26
C ALA A 329 -43.54 36.17 -21.81
N VAL A 330 -44.62 36.25 -21.04
CA VAL A 330 -45.77 37.12 -21.28
C VAL A 330 -45.77 38.24 -20.24
N ILE A 331 -45.65 39.48 -20.70
CA ILE A 331 -45.61 40.65 -19.81
C ILE A 331 -46.90 41.44 -19.98
N GLY A 332 -47.66 41.56 -18.90
CA GLY A 332 -48.85 42.39 -18.84
C GLY A 332 -48.58 43.76 -18.24
N CYS A 333 -49.26 44.78 -18.75
CA CYS A 333 -49.24 46.15 -18.24
C CYS A 333 -50.69 46.60 -18.02
N GLY A 334 -51.00 46.96 -16.78
CA GLY A 334 -52.33 47.40 -16.37
C GLY A 334 -52.33 48.79 -15.75
N VAL A 335 -53.37 49.58 -16.04
CA VAL A 335 -53.63 50.88 -15.42
C VAL A 335 -54.99 50.86 -14.75
N ASN A 336 -55.00 51.17 -13.45
CA ASN A 336 -56.23 51.52 -12.76
C ASN A 336 -56.59 52.97 -13.11
N LEU A 337 -57.66 53.16 -13.87
CA LEU A 337 -58.05 54.47 -14.37
C LEU A 337 -58.63 55.39 -13.28
N ALA A 338 -59.08 54.82 -12.16
CA ALA A 338 -59.58 55.59 -11.02
C ALA A 338 -58.43 56.14 -10.15
N THR A 339 -57.36 55.36 -9.97
CA THR A 339 -56.23 55.74 -9.09
C THR A 339 -55.00 56.21 -9.84
N GLY A 340 -54.94 56.02 -11.17
CA GLY A 340 -53.77 56.26 -11.98
C GLY A 340 -52.60 55.28 -11.73
N GLN A 341 -52.81 54.25 -10.91
CA GLN A 341 -51.76 53.29 -10.58
C GLN A 341 -51.50 52.33 -11.73
N ILE A 342 -50.22 52.16 -12.07
CA ILE A 342 -49.75 51.20 -13.05
C ILE A 342 -49.25 49.95 -12.33
N PHE A 343 -49.58 48.78 -12.85
CA PHE A 343 -49.07 47.50 -12.36
C PHE A 343 -48.63 46.62 -13.54
N TYR A 344 -47.67 45.74 -13.28
CA TYR A 344 -47.16 44.80 -14.26
C TYR A 344 -47.41 43.36 -13.83
N THR A 345 -47.56 42.46 -14.79
CA THR A 345 -47.62 41.02 -14.58
C THR A 345 -46.53 40.34 -15.41
N LYS A 346 -46.06 39.20 -14.93
CA LYS A 346 -45.21 38.29 -15.69
C LYS A 346 -45.83 36.89 -15.61
N ASP A 347 -46.10 36.30 -16.77
CA ASP A 347 -46.67 34.97 -16.91
C ASP A 347 -47.95 34.79 -16.07
N GLY A 348 -48.79 35.83 -16.05
CA GLY A 348 -50.05 35.89 -15.30
C GLY A 348 -49.92 36.31 -13.83
N GLN A 349 -48.71 36.39 -13.26
CA GLN A 349 -48.49 36.78 -11.86
C GLN A 349 -48.18 38.27 -11.72
N ARG A 350 -48.87 38.97 -10.81
CA ARG A 350 -48.66 40.40 -10.57
C ARG A 350 -47.35 40.66 -9.83
N LEU A 351 -46.52 41.56 -10.35
CA LEU A 351 -45.26 41.93 -9.71
C LEU A 351 -45.51 42.71 -8.41
N GLY A 352 -44.78 42.37 -7.34
CA GLY A 352 -44.88 43.01 -6.02
C GLY A 352 -45.82 42.32 -5.02
N GLU A 353 -46.55 41.28 -5.42
CA GLU A 353 -47.29 40.42 -4.50
C GLU A 353 -46.34 39.35 -3.95
N LYS A 354 -45.96 39.45 -2.67
CA LYS A 354 -45.18 38.38 -2.01
C LYS A 354 -46.07 37.15 -1.93
N GLU A 355 -45.62 36.03 -2.50
CA GLU A 355 -46.29 34.73 -2.39
C GLU A 355 -46.67 34.46 -0.92
N ARG A 356 -47.97 34.34 -0.64
CA ARG A 356 -48.42 33.65 0.57
C ARG A 356 -48.06 32.19 0.36
N LYS A 357 -46.99 31.76 1.02
CA LYS A 357 -46.70 30.33 1.21
C LYS A 357 -47.76 29.80 2.16
N GLU A 358 -48.66 28.96 1.66
CA GLU A 358 -49.48 28.06 2.48
C GLU A 358 -48.68 26.82 2.86
#